data_AF-A0A0L7KZ84-F1
#
_entry.id   AF-A0A0L7KZ84-F1
#
_cell.length_a   1.000
_cell.length_b   1.000
_cell.length_c   1.000
_cell.angle_alpha   90.00
_cell.angle_beta   90.00
_cell.angle_gamma   90.00
#
_symmetry.space_group_name_H-M   'P 1'
#
loop_
_entity.id
_entity.type
_entity.pdbx_description
1 polymer ?
#
loop_
_entity_poly.entity_id
_entity_poly.type
_entity_poly.pdbx_seq_one_letter_code
_entity_poly.pdbx_strand_id
1 'polypeptide(L)'
;MKAAGLTVAGDDHPICPVMVGEAPMAVELKRGIYVVAFSYPVVPKGAARVRVQLSAAHTPDDVTRAVNAFADVAREIGLVKKST
;
A
#
# COMPACT_ATOMS: atom_id res chain seq x y z
N MET A 1 -4.53 7.33 1.03
CA MET A 1 -3.87 6.30 1.87
C MET A 1 -3.45 6.83 3.25
N LYS A 2 -2.71 7.95 3.37
CA LYS A 2 -2.37 8.55 4.68
C LYS A 2 -3.58 8.77 5.61
N ALA A 3 -4.68 9.29 5.06
CA ALA A 3 -5.95 9.45 5.78
C ALA A 3 -6.56 8.13 6.30
N ALA A 4 -6.19 6.99 5.72
CA ALA A 4 -6.61 5.66 6.19
C ALA A 4 -5.68 5.09 7.28
N GLY A 5 -4.70 5.87 7.77
CA GLY A 5 -3.73 5.47 8.79
C GLY A 5 -2.50 4.75 8.26
N LEU A 6 -2.37 4.59 6.93
CA LEU A 6 -1.21 3.96 6.31
C LEU A 6 -0.01 4.92 6.26
N THR A 7 1.17 4.40 6.59
CA THR A 7 2.43 5.12 6.40
C THR A 7 2.83 5.09 4.92
N VAL A 8 2.84 6.26 4.29
CA VAL A 8 3.22 6.44 2.87
C VAL A 8 4.40 7.39 2.79
N ALA A 9 5.46 6.97 2.11
CA ALA A 9 6.64 7.79 1.83
C ALA A 9 6.61 8.36 0.40
N GLY A 10 7.57 9.23 0.06
CA GLY A 10 7.75 9.74 -1.31
C GLY A 10 6.79 10.86 -1.67
N ASP A 11 6.57 11.81 -0.76
CA ASP A 11 5.82 13.03 -1.07
C ASP A 11 6.43 13.76 -2.28
N ASP A 12 5.56 14.31 -3.12
CA ASP A 12 5.90 15.00 -4.39
C ASP A 12 6.65 14.14 -5.42
N HIS A 13 6.52 12.80 -5.32
CA HIS A 13 7.10 11.85 -6.27
C HIS A 13 6.05 10.86 -6.80
N PRO A 14 6.06 10.49 -8.11
CA PRO A 14 5.07 9.56 -8.69
C PRO A 14 5.14 8.12 -8.14
N ILE A 15 6.21 7.80 -7.42
CA ILE A 15 6.36 6.56 -6.66
C ILE A 15 6.00 6.86 -5.21
N CYS A 16 4.95 6.20 -4.71
CA CYS A 16 4.46 6.33 -3.35
C CYS A 16 4.60 4.98 -2.62
N PRO A 17 5.71 4.72 -1.90
CA PRO A 17 5.86 3.48 -1.15
C PRO A 17 4.94 3.43 0.06
N VAL A 18 4.15 2.37 0.19
CA VAL A 18 3.32 2.07 1.36
C VAL A 18 4.11 1.14 2.27
N MET A 19 4.41 1.58 3.48
CA MET A 19 5.22 0.83 4.44
C MET A 19 4.37 -0.24 5.12
N VAL A 20 4.86 -1.47 5.14
CA VAL A 20 4.15 -2.64 5.73
C VAL A 20 4.98 -3.36 6.79
N GLY A 21 6.26 -3.02 6.97
CA GLY A 21 7.10 -3.51 8.05
C GLY A 21 7.40 -5.00 7.91
N GLU A 22 6.80 -5.83 8.75
CA GLU A 22 6.86 -7.31 8.67
C GLU A 22 5.50 -7.92 8.26
N ALA A 23 4.48 -7.10 8.04
CA ALA A 23 3.13 -7.58 7.74
C ALA A 23 3.06 -8.24 6.35
N PRO A 24 2.37 -9.39 6.19
CA PRO A 24 2.24 -10.12 4.94
C PRO A 24 1.28 -9.48 3.93
N MET A 25 1.18 -8.14 3.90
CA MET A 25 0.30 -7.39 2.99
C MET A 25 0.65 -7.60 1.51
N ALA A 26 1.89 -8.01 1.25
CA ALA A 26 2.48 -8.25 -0.06
C ALA A 26 1.72 -9.23 -0.95
N VAL A 27 1.12 -10.25 -0.33
CA VAL A 27 0.59 -11.42 -1.04
C VAL A 27 -0.93 -11.30 -1.25
N GLU A 28 -1.59 -10.33 -0.61
CA GLU A 28 -3.05 -10.36 -0.38
C GLU A 28 -3.87 -9.22 -1.01
N LEU A 29 -3.32 -8.39 -1.90
CA LEU A 29 -4.15 -7.46 -2.68
C LEU A 29 -4.94 -8.17 -3.81
N LYS A 30 -5.56 -9.31 -3.52
CA LYS A 30 -6.54 -10.01 -4.39
C LYS A 30 -7.90 -9.29 -4.37
N ARG A 31 -7.93 -8.08 -4.95
CA ARG A 31 -9.14 -7.28 -5.18
C ARG A 31 -9.18 -6.72 -6.61
N GLY A 32 -8.63 -7.48 -7.56
CA GLY A 32 -8.42 -7.05 -8.95
C GLY A 32 -7.28 -6.04 -9.11
N ILE A 33 -6.39 -5.91 -8.12
CA ILE A 33 -5.28 -4.94 -8.12
C ILE A 33 -3.98 -5.70 -7.90
N TYR A 34 -3.14 -5.77 -8.93
CA TYR A 34 -1.83 -6.38 -8.81
C TYR A 34 -0.84 -5.42 -8.15
N VAL A 35 -0.18 -5.89 -7.08
CA VAL A 35 0.88 -5.14 -6.42
C VAL A 35 2.08 -6.04 -6.15
N VAL A 36 3.25 -5.41 -6.03
CA VAL A 36 4.49 -6.07 -5.66
C VAL A 36 4.99 -5.44 -4.37
N ALA A 37 5.21 -6.26 -3.35
CA ALA A 37 5.96 -5.82 -2.19
C ALA A 37 7.44 -6.17 -2.32
N PHE A 38 8.23 -5.30 -1.74
CA PHE A 38 9.64 -5.51 -1.52
C PHE A 38 9.86 -5.90 -0.06
N SER A 39 10.52 -7.04 0.14
CA SER A 39 11.02 -7.51 1.42
C SER A 39 12.54 -7.71 1.33
N TYR A 40 13.14 -8.10 2.45
CA TYR A 40 14.53 -8.56 2.45
C TYR A 40 14.74 -9.70 1.41
N PRO A 41 15.85 -9.72 0.65
CA PRO A 41 17.03 -8.84 0.72
C PRO A 41 16.95 -7.54 -0.10
N VAL A 42 15.85 -7.29 -0.81
CA VAL A 42 15.71 -6.11 -1.70
C VAL A 42 15.62 -4.81 -0.91
N VAL A 43 15.06 -4.85 0.30
CA VAL A 43 15.05 -3.76 1.27
C VAL A 43 15.56 -4.25 2.63
N PRO A 44 16.04 -3.36 3.53
CA PRO A 44 16.44 -3.75 4.87
C PRO A 44 15.35 -4.50 5.64
N LYS A 45 15.73 -5.36 6.59
CA LYS A 45 14.80 -6.04 7.48
C LYS A 45 13.94 -5.00 8.24
N GLY A 46 12.66 -5.30 8.43
CA GLY A 46 11.70 -4.38 9.05
C GLY A 46 11.25 -3.20 8.17
N ALA A 47 11.81 -3.04 6.97
CA ALA A 47 11.47 -1.95 6.04
C ALA A 47 10.68 -2.43 4.81
N ALA A 48 9.93 -3.53 4.92
CA ALA A 48 9.14 -4.03 3.80
C ALA A 48 8.08 -3.00 3.39
N ARG A 49 7.86 -2.90 2.08
CA ARG A 49 6.98 -1.88 1.50
C ARG A 49 6.37 -2.34 0.18
N VAL A 50 5.16 -1.90 -0.09
CA VAL A 50 4.51 -2.03 -1.40
C VAL A 50 4.81 -0.77 -2.20
N ARG A 51 5.37 -0.93 -3.41
CA ARG A 51 5.66 0.21 -4.28
C ARG A 51 4.43 0.52 -5.14
N VAL A 52 3.76 1.63 -4.86
CA VAL A 52 2.69 2.15 -5.72
C VAL A 52 3.31 3.16 -6.68
N GLN A 53 2.94 3.10 -7.96
CA GLN A 53 3.40 4.04 -8.97
C GLN A 53 2.20 4.53 -9.74
N LEU A 54 1.96 5.84 -9.71
CA LEU A 54 0.90 6.47 -10.48
C LEU A 54 1.39 6.71 -11.91
N SER A 55 0.51 6.49 -12.87
CA SER A 55 0.73 6.82 -14.27
C SER A 55 -0.49 7.56 -14.81
N ALA A 56 -0.29 8.34 -15.87
CA ALA A 56 -1.36 9.09 -16.52
C ALA A 56 -2.48 8.21 -17.12
N ALA A 57 -2.26 6.90 -17.23
CA ALA A 57 -3.27 5.94 -17.69
C ALA A 57 -4.31 5.61 -16.62
N HIS A 58 -4.05 5.89 -15.34
CA HIS A 58 -4.99 5.63 -14.25
C HIS A 58 -6.03 6.75 -14.17
N THR A 59 -7.30 6.37 -14.10
CA THR A 59 -8.38 7.31 -13.85
C THR A 59 -8.47 7.66 -12.35
N PRO A 60 -9.12 8.78 -11.98
CA PRO A 60 -9.40 9.08 -10.57
C PRO A 60 -10.16 7.94 -9.84
N ASP A 61 -11.01 7.22 -10.56
CA ASP A 61 -11.76 6.08 -10.03
C ASP A 61 -10.87 4.87 -9.77
N ASP A 62 -9.88 4.60 -10.64
CA ASP A 62 -8.87 3.56 -10.40
C ASP A 62 -8.05 3.88 -9.14
N VAL A 63 -7.67 5.13 -8.96
CA VAL A 63 -6.94 5.60 -7.77
C VAL A 63 -7.80 5.44 -6.52
N THR A 64 -9.07 5.84 -6.58
CA THR A 64 -10.01 5.69 -5.47
C THR A 64 -10.22 4.23 -5.09
N ARG A 65 -10.42 3.35 -6.09
CA ARG A 65 -10.54 1.90 -5.89
C ARG A 65 -9.28 1.32 -5.24
N ALA A 66 -8.10 1.73 -5.70
CA ALA A 66 -6.85 1.31 -5.09
C ALA A 66 -6.73 1.78 -3.64
N VAL A 67 -6.98 3.05 -3.35
CA VAL A 67 -6.94 3.58 -1.98
C VAL A 67 -7.86 2.80 -1.04
N ASN A 68 -9.08 2.48 -1.47
CA ASN A 68 -10.03 1.70 -0.67
C ASN A 68 -9.55 0.27 -0.45
N ALA A 69 -9.05 -0.41 -1.49
CA ALA A 69 -8.50 -1.76 -1.37
C ALA A 69 -7.31 -1.81 -0.39
N PHE A 70 -6.40 -0.85 -0.46
CA PHE A 70 -5.29 -0.73 0.50
C PHE A 70 -5.79 -0.51 1.93
N ALA A 71 -6.78 0.37 2.12
CA ALA A 71 -7.35 0.65 3.44
C ALA A 71 -8.05 -0.58 4.05
N ASP A 72 -8.79 -1.34 3.24
CA ASP A 72 -9.49 -2.54 3.68
C ASP A 72 -8.52 -3.64 4.10
N VAL A 73 -7.56 -3.98 3.23
CA VAL A 73 -6.55 -5.01 3.54
C VAL A 73 -5.73 -4.60 4.76
N ALA A 74 -5.36 -3.32 4.87
CA ALA A 74 -4.63 -2.82 6.04
C ALA A 74 -5.41 -3.00 7.35
N ARG A 75 -6.75 -2.90 7.33
CA ARG A 75 -7.59 -3.18 8.50
C ARG A 75 -7.72 -4.68 8.77
N GLU A 76 -7.85 -5.49 7.71
CA GLU A 76 -7.97 -6.96 7.81
C GLU A 76 -6.73 -7.59 8.46
N ILE A 77 -5.54 -7.13 8.09
CA ILE A 77 -4.27 -7.65 8.63
C ILE A 77 -3.81 -6.92 9.91
N GLY A 78 -4.60 -5.98 10.43
CA GLY A 78 -4.31 -5.25 11.67
C GLY A 78 -3.20 -4.20 11.57
N LEU A 79 -2.85 -3.75 10.36
CA LEU A 79 -1.86 -2.69 10.15
C LEU A 79 -2.39 -1.31 10.57
N VAL A 80 -3.71 -1.10 10.45
CA VAL A 80 -4.41 0.11 10.92
C VAL A 80 -5.65 -0.27 11.73
N LYS A 81 -5.95 0.48 12.79
CA LYS A 81 -7.15 0.23 13.61
C LYS A 81 -8.41 0.58 12.83
N LYS A 82 -9.49 -0.20 12.98
CA LYS A 82 -10.83 0.21 12.52
C LYS A 82 -11.19 1.50 13.26
N SER A 83 -11.37 2.58 12.52
CA SER A 83 -12.03 3.78 13.02
C SER A 83 -13.43 3.37 13.47
N THR A 84 -13.72 3.55 14.76
CA THR A 84 -15.05 3.31 15.36
C THR A 84 -16.06 4.29 14.78
#